data_AF-H3GCD4-F1
#
_entry.id   AF-H3GCD4-F1
#
_cell.length_a   1.000
_cell.length_b   1.000
_cell.length_c   1.000
_cell.angle_alpha   90.00
_cell.angle_beta   90.00
_cell.angle_gamma   90.00
#
_symmetry.space_group_name_H-M   'P 1'
#
loop_
_entity.id
_entity.type
_entity.pdbx_description
1 polymer ?
#
loop_
_entity_poly.entity_id
_entity_poly.type
_entity_poly.pdbx_seq_one_letter_code
_entity_poly.pdbx_strand_id
1 'polypeptide(L)'
;MTTTADDAAGFLRRLSIADAKVLLERTRKEKENKTKEMQKMIGVRYRDLIESADKIVNMHSAAMRLEVSLKEMPEKWKQMELALATALATEDQTEGSEKGVEVAILEPQERVLGGHDDKVDFLIAVPEKMWQLLDEGESLKALELYQCAETVHDECVAKSAEHEFPFLQTQWACIQCFQPV
;
A
#
# COMPACT_ATOMS: atom_id res chain seq x y z
N MET A 1 9.58 -37.24 53.17
CA MET A 1 9.33 -35.81 52.88
C MET A 1 9.55 -34.88 54.07
N THR A 2 9.91 -35.37 55.27
CA THR A 2 10.07 -34.54 56.49
C THR A 2 11.48 -33.96 56.70
N THR A 3 12.48 -34.45 55.96
CA THR A 3 13.90 -34.10 56.19
C THR A 3 14.25 -32.65 55.86
N THR A 4 13.59 -32.05 54.86
CA THR A 4 13.83 -30.65 54.45
C THR A 4 13.27 -29.65 55.45
N ALA A 5 12.16 -29.99 56.12
CA ALA A 5 11.55 -29.14 57.13
C ALA A 5 12.38 -29.13 58.43
N ASP A 6 12.94 -30.27 58.81
CA ASP A 6 13.82 -30.39 59.98
C ASP A 6 15.16 -29.65 59.78
N ASP A 7 15.72 -29.72 58.58
CA ASP A 7 16.94 -28.99 58.22
C ASP A 7 16.72 -27.46 58.20
N ALA A 8 15.59 -27.00 57.65
CA ALA A 8 15.19 -25.59 57.68
C ALA A 8 14.97 -25.09 59.13
N ALA A 9 14.36 -25.90 59.99
CA ALA A 9 14.18 -25.56 61.40
C ALA A 9 15.52 -25.49 62.14
N GLY A 10 16.46 -26.38 61.83
CA GLY A 10 17.83 -26.37 62.37
C GLY A 10 18.64 -25.15 61.91
N PHE A 11 18.44 -24.69 60.66
CA PHE A 11 19.03 -23.46 60.15
C PHE A 11 18.49 -22.22 60.87
N LEU A 12 17.17 -22.13 61.05
CA LEU A 12 16.53 -20.98 61.72
C LEU A 12 16.92 -20.86 63.21
N ARG A 13 17.17 -21.98 63.91
CA ARG A 13 17.63 -21.98 65.30
C ARG A 13 19.05 -21.40 65.48
N ARG A 14 19.88 -21.45 64.43
CA ARG A 14 21.26 -20.92 64.45
C ARG A 14 21.33 -19.43 64.08
N LEU A 15 20.21 -18.87 63.59
CA LEU A 15 20.15 -17.50 63.09
C LEU A 15 19.76 -16.51 64.20
N SER A 16 20.36 -15.32 64.18
CA SER A 16 19.95 -14.21 65.04
C SER A 16 18.50 -13.80 64.74
N ILE A 17 17.77 -13.35 65.76
CA ILE A 17 16.39 -12.87 65.62
C ILE A 17 16.32 -11.68 64.64
N ALA A 18 17.35 -10.84 64.58
CA ALA A 18 17.41 -9.71 63.65
C ALA A 18 17.52 -10.20 62.19
N ASP A 19 18.42 -11.15 61.94
CA ASP A 19 18.63 -11.72 60.60
C ASP A 19 17.43 -12.54 60.13
N ALA A 20 16.77 -13.26 61.05
CA ALA A 20 15.53 -13.98 60.76
C ALA A 20 14.39 -13.04 60.32
N LYS A 21 14.27 -11.86 60.94
CA LYS A 21 13.28 -10.84 60.53
C LYS A 21 13.58 -10.29 59.13
N VAL A 22 14.85 -9.98 58.84
CA VAL A 22 15.26 -9.51 57.50
C VAL A 22 15.00 -10.58 56.45
N LEU A 23 15.31 -11.85 56.73
CA LEU A 23 15.04 -12.97 55.83
C LEU A 23 13.54 -13.15 55.57
N LEU A 24 12.71 -13.01 56.60
CA LEU A 24 11.25 -13.09 56.48
C LEU A 24 10.73 -11.98 55.55
N GLU A 25 11.10 -10.72 55.81
CA GLU A 25 10.67 -9.60 54.97
C GLU A 25 11.14 -9.73 53.52
N ARG A 26 12.39 -10.17 53.32
CA ARG A 26 12.92 -10.49 51.98
C ARG A 26 12.08 -11.55 51.29
N THR A 27 11.78 -12.66 51.97
CA THR A 27 11.00 -13.78 51.42
C THR A 27 9.56 -13.35 51.12
N ARG A 28 8.96 -12.51 51.98
CA ARG A 28 7.62 -11.96 51.77
C ARG A 28 7.58 -11.07 50.53
N LYS A 29 8.57 -10.19 50.36
CA LYS A 29 8.71 -9.33 49.18
C LYS A 29 8.95 -10.15 47.91
N GLU A 30 9.78 -11.18 47.97
CA GLU A 30 10.03 -12.06 46.83
C GLU A 30 8.76 -12.83 46.43
N LYS A 31 8.02 -13.34 47.42
CA LYS A 31 6.71 -13.99 47.19
C LYS A 31 5.74 -13.03 46.50
N GLU A 32 5.61 -11.79 47.00
CA GLU A 32 4.73 -10.80 46.41
C GLU A 32 5.14 -10.48 44.95
N ASN A 33 6.44 -10.27 44.70
CA ASN A 33 6.95 -10.02 43.36
C ASN A 33 6.65 -11.17 42.40
N LYS A 34 6.91 -12.43 42.82
CA LYS A 34 6.60 -13.61 42.00
C LYS A 34 5.10 -13.72 41.72
N THR A 35 4.24 -13.39 42.68
CA THR A 35 2.78 -13.40 42.43
C THR A 35 2.36 -12.34 41.42
N LYS A 36 2.93 -11.13 41.49
CA LYS A 36 2.66 -10.06 40.51
C LYS A 36 3.18 -10.40 39.12
N GLU A 37 4.36 -11.00 39.03
CA GLU A 37 4.95 -11.43 37.77
C GLU A 37 4.13 -12.55 37.12
N MET A 38 3.69 -13.54 37.92
CA MET A 38 2.79 -14.60 37.47
C MET A 38 1.46 -14.03 36.94
N GLN A 39 0.85 -13.09 37.66
CA GLN A 39 -0.37 -12.41 37.20
C GLN A 39 -0.15 -11.65 35.88
N LYS A 40 1.00 -10.96 35.74
CA LYS A 40 1.35 -10.28 34.49
C LYS A 40 1.51 -11.27 33.34
N MET A 41 2.21 -12.38 33.54
CA MET A 41 2.38 -13.43 32.53
C MET A 41 1.05 -13.99 32.08
N ILE A 42 0.17 -14.32 33.02
CA ILE A 42 -1.18 -14.84 32.73
C ILE A 42 -1.98 -13.80 31.93
N GLY A 43 -1.91 -12.52 32.32
CA GLY A 43 -2.57 -11.43 31.60
C GLY A 43 -2.08 -11.26 30.15
N VAL A 44 -0.79 -11.47 29.88
CA VAL A 44 -0.26 -11.50 28.50
C VAL A 44 -0.85 -12.68 27.74
N ARG A 45 -0.82 -13.89 28.30
CA ARG A 45 -1.37 -15.08 27.63
C ARG A 45 -2.86 -14.97 27.30
N TYR A 46 -3.66 -14.37 28.18
CA TYR A 46 -5.07 -14.10 27.88
C TYR A 46 -5.24 -13.10 26.75
N ARG A 47 -4.45 -12.02 26.70
CA ARG A 47 -4.50 -11.07 25.59
C ARG A 47 -4.07 -11.71 24.28
N ASP A 48 -2.99 -12.49 24.27
CA ASP A 48 -2.53 -13.20 23.07
C ASP A 48 -3.62 -14.16 22.54
N LEU A 49 -4.34 -14.85 23.44
CA LEU A 49 -5.43 -15.74 23.08
C LEU A 49 -6.62 -14.97 22.46
N ILE A 50 -6.99 -13.83 23.05
CA ILE A 50 -8.06 -12.96 22.53
C ILE A 50 -7.65 -12.43 21.16
N GLU A 51 -6.43 -11.91 21.02
CA GLU A 51 -5.92 -11.38 19.76
C GLU A 51 -5.86 -12.47 18.67
N SER A 52 -5.49 -13.69 19.05
CA SER A 52 -5.49 -14.83 18.14
C SER A 52 -6.91 -15.19 17.68
N ALA A 53 -7.89 -15.13 18.57
CA ALA A 53 -9.29 -15.33 18.22
C ALA A 53 -9.80 -14.24 17.26
N ASP A 54 -9.47 -12.97 17.51
CA ASP A 54 -9.83 -11.86 16.63
C ASP A 54 -9.19 -12.02 15.23
N LYS A 55 -7.93 -12.46 15.18
CA LYS A 55 -7.25 -12.78 13.91
C LYS A 55 -7.98 -13.89 13.15
N ILE A 56 -8.42 -14.95 13.81
CA ILE A 56 -9.18 -16.04 13.18
C ILE A 56 -10.49 -15.52 12.60
N VAL A 57 -11.22 -14.67 13.33
CA VAL A 57 -12.48 -14.07 12.85
C VAL A 57 -12.24 -13.14 11.66
N ASN A 58 -11.17 -12.35 11.70
CA ASN A 58 -10.78 -11.48 10.59
C ASN A 58 -10.39 -12.28 9.35
N MET A 59 -9.61 -13.36 9.52
CA MET A 59 -9.26 -14.26 8.42
C MET A 59 -10.50 -14.94 7.83
N HIS A 60 -11.43 -15.38 8.67
CA HIS A 60 -12.69 -15.97 8.22
C HIS A 60 -13.52 -14.97 7.40
N SER A 61 -13.70 -13.75 7.88
CA SER A 61 -14.45 -12.73 7.14
C SER A 61 -13.76 -12.31 5.83
N ALA A 62 -12.42 -12.26 5.80
CA ALA A 62 -11.66 -12.03 4.58
C ALA A 62 -11.85 -13.19 3.58
N ALA A 63 -11.80 -14.44 4.04
CA ALA A 63 -12.04 -15.60 3.19
C ALA A 63 -13.45 -15.61 2.59
N MET A 64 -14.48 -15.28 3.39
CA MET A 64 -15.86 -15.16 2.90
C MET A 64 -16.00 -14.06 1.84
N ARG A 65 -15.35 -12.90 2.04
CA ARG A 65 -15.35 -11.82 1.02
C ARG A 65 -14.66 -12.25 -0.27
N LEU A 66 -13.55 -12.98 -0.16
CA LEU A 66 -12.86 -13.53 -1.33
C LEU A 66 -13.72 -14.55 -2.08
N GLU A 67 -14.44 -15.42 -1.35
CA GLU A 67 -15.35 -16.38 -1.96
C GLU A 67 -16.47 -15.68 -2.74
N VAL A 68 -17.09 -14.65 -2.16
CA VAL A 68 -18.11 -13.84 -2.85
C VAL A 68 -17.53 -13.16 -4.08
N SER A 69 -16.37 -12.50 -3.94
CA SER A 69 -15.71 -11.83 -5.06
C SER A 69 -15.37 -12.80 -6.19
N LEU A 70 -14.91 -14.02 -5.88
CA LEU A 70 -14.59 -15.04 -6.87
C LEU A 70 -15.85 -15.58 -7.58
N LYS A 71 -16.98 -15.66 -6.87
CA LYS A 71 -18.27 -16.02 -7.48
C LYS A 71 -18.81 -14.92 -8.41
N GLU A 72 -18.57 -13.66 -8.08
CA GLU A 72 -19.00 -12.51 -8.90
C GLU A 72 -18.11 -12.27 -10.13
N MET A 73 -16.83 -12.66 -10.07
CA MET A 73 -15.84 -12.39 -11.12
C MET A 73 -16.23 -12.93 -12.51
N PRO A 74 -16.77 -14.14 -12.68
CA PRO A 74 -17.24 -14.63 -13.98
C PRO A 74 -18.38 -13.79 -14.56
N GLU A 75 -19.27 -13.30 -13.71
CA GLU A 75 -20.38 -12.46 -14.14
C GLU A 75 -19.90 -11.07 -14.56
N LYS A 76 -18.98 -10.48 -13.80
CA LYS A 76 -18.29 -9.23 -14.17
C LYS A 76 -17.52 -9.37 -15.48
N TRP A 77 -16.85 -10.51 -15.70
CA TRP A 77 -16.14 -10.78 -16.95
C TRP A 77 -17.09 -10.86 -18.15
N LYS A 78 -18.22 -11.57 -18.01
CA LYS A 78 -19.25 -11.62 -19.05
C LYS A 78 -19.84 -10.24 -19.33
N GLN A 79 -20.10 -9.43 -18.30
CA GLN A 79 -20.58 -8.06 -18.47
C GLN A 79 -19.56 -7.19 -19.22
N MET A 80 -18.27 -7.34 -18.92
CA MET A 80 -17.19 -6.65 -19.63
C MET A 80 -17.05 -7.13 -21.08
N GLU A 81 -17.15 -8.43 -21.34
CA GLU A 81 -17.14 -9.00 -22.70
C GLU A 81 -18.31 -8.47 -23.53
N LEU A 82 -19.51 -8.39 -22.95
CA LEU A 82 -20.67 -7.79 -23.59
C LEU A 82 -20.47 -6.30 -23.86
N ALA A 83 -19.91 -5.55 -22.90
CA ALA A 83 -19.63 -4.12 -23.06
C ALA A 83 -18.62 -3.87 -24.19
N LEU A 84 -17.56 -4.69 -24.28
CA LEU A 84 -16.58 -4.64 -25.37
C LEU A 84 -17.21 -5.01 -26.72
N ALA A 85 -18.02 -6.07 -26.77
CA ALA A 85 -18.71 -6.46 -27.99
C ALA A 85 -19.67 -5.36 -28.49
N THR A 86 -20.36 -4.65 -27.58
CA THR A 86 -21.19 -3.50 -27.95
C THR A 86 -20.38 -2.32 -28.45
N ALA A 87 -19.22 -2.03 -27.83
CA ALA A 87 -18.35 -0.93 -28.26
C ALA A 87 -17.77 -1.18 -29.67
N LEU A 88 -17.34 -2.41 -29.95
CA LEU A 88 -16.85 -2.80 -31.27
C LEU A 88 -17.96 -2.83 -32.33
N ALA A 89 -19.18 -3.25 -31.96
CA ALA A 89 -20.32 -3.21 -32.88
C ALA A 89 -20.79 -1.79 -33.21
N THR A 90 -20.51 -0.80 -32.35
CA THR A 90 -20.78 0.63 -32.66
C THR A 90 -19.76 1.26 -33.60
N GLU A 91 -18.60 0.64 -33.84
CA GLU A 91 -17.62 1.12 -34.84
C GLU A 91 -18.05 0.78 -36.29
N ASP A 92 -18.86 -0.26 -36.49
CA ASP A 92 -19.26 -0.72 -37.84
C ASP A 92 -20.50 0.00 -38.40
N GLN A 93 -21.10 0.94 -37.65
CA GLN A 93 -22.34 1.66 -38.01
C GLN A 93 -22.22 3.19 -37.95
N THR A 94 -21.01 3.75 -37.85
CA THR A 94 -20.78 5.20 -37.74
C THR A 94 -19.98 5.79 -38.91
N GLU A 95 -20.32 5.43 -40.15
CA GLU A 95 -20.01 6.28 -41.32
C GLU A 95 -21.01 7.44 -41.53
N GLY A 96 -21.82 7.77 -40.52
CA GLY A 96 -22.81 8.83 -40.65
C GLY A 96 -23.18 9.50 -39.34
N SER A 97 -22.26 10.29 -38.76
CA SER A 97 -22.55 11.60 -38.15
C SER A 97 -21.36 12.09 -37.33
N GLU A 98 -20.94 13.30 -37.65
CA GLU A 98 -19.81 14.04 -37.11
C GLU A 98 -19.83 14.21 -35.58
N LYS A 99 -18.60 14.26 -35.00
CA LYS A 99 -18.15 14.73 -33.67
C LYS A 99 -17.99 13.67 -32.57
N GLY A 100 -16.73 13.30 -32.30
CA GLY A 100 -16.32 12.79 -30.98
C GLY A 100 -15.03 11.96 -30.98
N VAL A 101 -13.91 12.63 -30.71
CA VAL A 101 -12.68 12.09 -30.07
C VAL A 101 -12.14 10.78 -30.64
N GLU A 102 -11.45 10.90 -31.77
CA GLU A 102 -10.54 9.87 -32.26
C GLU A 102 -9.23 9.96 -31.47
N VAL A 103 -9.02 9.04 -30.53
CA VAL A 103 -7.70 8.77 -29.94
C VAL A 103 -6.88 8.09 -31.04
N ALA A 104 -6.45 8.91 -32.00
CA ALA A 104 -5.51 8.50 -33.01
C ALA A 104 -4.21 8.13 -32.29
N ILE A 105 -3.76 6.91 -32.57
CA ILE A 105 -2.43 6.41 -32.31
C ILE A 105 -1.47 7.39 -33.01
N LEU A 106 -1.01 8.40 -32.27
CA LEU A 106 -0.04 9.36 -32.77
C LEU A 106 1.35 8.75 -32.62
N GLU A 107 1.81 8.21 -33.74
CA GLU A 107 3.23 8.00 -34.00
C GLU A 107 4.05 9.28 -33.70
N PRO A 108 5.27 9.13 -33.18
CA PRO A 108 6.13 10.25 -32.82
C PRO A 108 6.83 10.78 -34.07
N GLN A 109 6.15 11.61 -34.86
CA GLN A 109 6.86 12.43 -35.83
C GLN A 109 6.14 13.76 -36.07
N GLU A 110 6.68 14.80 -35.44
CA GLU A 110 6.69 16.19 -35.91
C GLU A 110 5.35 16.76 -36.42
N ARG A 111 4.22 16.43 -35.77
CA ARG A 111 3.03 17.26 -35.91
C ARG A 111 3.14 18.39 -34.90
N VAL A 112 3.52 19.54 -35.43
CA VAL A 112 3.39 20.89 -34.84
C VAL A 112 2.22 20.91 -33.85
N LEU A 113 2.55 20.85 -32.55
CA LEU A 113 1.61 21.04 -31.44
C LEU A 113 1.11 22.49 -31.52
N GLY A 114 0.03 22.69 -32.26
CA GLY A 114 -0.46 24.01 -32.68
C GLY A 114 -1.29 24.75 -31.63
N GLY A 115 -1.81 24.05 -30.61
CA GLY A 115 -2.57 24.62 -29.51
C GLY A 115 -1.80 24.61 -28.18
N HIS A 116 -2.14 25.55 -27.29
CA HIS A 116 -1.76 25.48 -25.88
C HIS A 116 -2.40 24.26 -25.19
N ASP A 117 -3.67 24.00 -25.50
CA ASP A 117 -4.44 22.90 -24.93
C ASP A 117 -3.91 21.53 -25.37
N ASP A 118 -3.50 21.37 -26.63
CA ASP A 118 -2.87 20.13 -27.14
C ASP A 118 -1.58 19.77 -26.39
N LYS A 119 -0.84 20.78 -25.90
CA LYS A 119 0.40 20.58 -25.13
C LYS A 119 0.11 20.15 -23.69
N VAL A 120 -0.94 20.70 -23.10
CA VAL A 120 -1.43 20.29 -21.78
C VAL A 120 -1.94 18.85 -21.84
N ASP A 121 -2.73 18.52 -22.87
CA ASP A 121 -3.23 17.16 -23.11
C ASP A 121 -2.09 16.16 -23.31
N PHE A 122 -1.05 16.55 -24.06
CA PHE A 122 0.17 15.75 -24.20
C PHE A 122 0.84 15.48 -22.86
N LEU A 123 1.09 16.50 -22.04
CA LEU A 123 1.75 16.35 -20.73
C LEU A 123 0.97 15.47 -19.76
N ILE A 124 -0.36 15.47 -19.84
CA ILE A 124 -1.22 14.59 -19.03
C ILE A 124 -1.08 13.12 -19.46
N ALA A 125 -0.94 12.85 -20.76
CA ALA A 125 -0.84 11.50 -21.31
C ALA A 125 0.57 10.89 -21.20
N VAL A 126 1.62 11.70 -21.05
CA VAL A 126 3.02 11.25 -21.01
C VAL A 126 3.30 10.21 -19.91
N PRO A 127 2.94 10.41 -18.63
CA PRO A 127 3.25 9.44 -17.57
C PRO A 127 2.72 8.03 -17.85
N GLU A 128 1.50 7.92 -18.38
CA GLU A 128 0.89 6.62 -18.71
C GLU A 128 1.63 5.94 -19.86
N LYS A 129 1.95 6.68 -20.92
CA LYS A 129 2.73 6.15 -22.06
C LYS A 129 4.14 5.73 -21.65
N MET A 130 4.78 6.47 -20.75
CA MET A 130 6.10 6.11 -20.22
C MET A 130 6.05 4.80 -19.43
N TRP A 131 5.01 4.59 -18.61
CA TRP A 131 4.80 3.32 -17.92
C TRP A 131 4.56 2.16 -18.88
N GLN A 132 3.74 2.35 -19.92
CA GLN A 132 3.48 1.33 -20.95
C GLN A 132 4.77 0.92 -21.68
N LEU A 133 5.56 1.89 -22.15
CA LEU A 133 6.83 1.59 -22.84
C LEU A 133 7.86 0.92 -21.91
N LEU A 134 7.85 1.27 -20.63
CA LEU A 134 8.72 0.63 -19.65
C LEU A 134 8.31 -0.83 -19.38
N ASP A 135 7.01 -1.12 -19.36
CA ASP A 135 6.47 -2.48 -19.22
C ASP A 135 6.76 -3.35 -20.47
N GLU A 136 6.75 -2.73 -21.64
CA GLU A 136 7.14 -3.37 -22.93
C GLU A 136 8.67 -3.54 -23.07
N GLY A 137 9.47 -2.94 -22.18
CA GLY A 137 10.93 -3.02 -22.18
C GLY A 137 11.64 -2.03 -23.12
N GLU A 138 10.92 -1.10 -23.72
CA GLU A 138 11.45 -0.12 -24.67
C GLU A 138 11.91 1.18 -24.00
N SER A 139 12.95 1.06 -23.15
CA SER A 139 13.52 2.18 -22.39
C SER A 139 14.04 3.35 -23.24
N LEU A 140 14.49 3.10 -24.48
CA LEU A 140 14.97 4.15 -25.39
C LEU A 140 13.82 5.07 -25.85
N LYS A 141 12.67 4.50 -26.22
CA LYS A 141 11.50 5.30 -26.61
C LYS A 141 10.93 6.07 -25.43
N ALA A 142 10.96 5.48 -24.23
CA ALA A 142 10.59 6.17 -23.00
C ALA A 142 11.49 7.40 -22.73
N LEU A 143 12.79 7.29 -23.03
CA LEU A 143 13.73 8.41 -22.91
C LEU A 143 13.46 9.52 -23.94
N GLU A 144 13.18 9.15 -25.20
CA GLU A 144 12.80 10.12 -26.24
C GLU A 144 11.51 10.87 -25.87
N LEU A 145 10.52 10.16 -25.31
CA LEU A 145 9.30 10.79 -24.80
C LEU A 145 9.56 11.73 -23.62
N TYR A 146 10.46 11.35 -22.71
CA TYR A 146 10.85 12.21 -21.59
C TYR A 146 11.48 13.53 -22.07
N GLN A 147 12.43 13.46 -23.02
CA GLN A 147 13.05 14.65 -23.61
C GLN A 147 12.03 15.53 -24.34
N CYS A 148 11.08 14.91 -25.04
CA CYS A 148 9.98 15.65 -25.68
C CYS A 148 9.10 16.36 -24.63
N ALA A 149 8.75 15.66 -23.54
CA ALA A 149 7.97 16.23 -22.44
C ALA A 149 8.70 17.40 -21.73
N GLU A 150 10.02 17.33 -21.60
CA GLU A 150 10.85 18.41 -21.05
C GLU A 150 10.78 19.67 -21.91
N THR A 151 10.95 19.54 -23.23
CA THR A 151 10.84 20.69 -24.14
C THR A 151 9.45 21.32 -24.13
N VAL A 152 8.39 20.50 -24.07
CA VAL A 152 7.00 20.98 -24.02
C VAL A 152 6.67 21.63 -22.68
N HIS A 153 7.17 21.08 -21.56
CA HIS A 153 7.01 21.66 -20.24
C HIS A 153 7.67 23.04 -20.16
N ASP A 154 8.93 23.17 -20.60
CA ASP A 154 9.66 24.45 -20.60
C ASP A 154 8.95 25.53 -21.43
N GLU A 155 8.36 25.15 -22.56
CA GLU A 155 7.52 26.05 -23.35
C GLU A 155 6.21 26.45 -22.66
N CYS A 156 5.63 25.55 -21.86
CA CYS A 156 4.42 25.78 -21.06
C CYS A 156 4.71 26.74 -19.89
N VAL A 157 5.82 26.54 -19.19
CA VAL A 157 6.34 27.42 -18.13
C VAL A 157 6.60 28.83 -18.68
N ALA A 158 7.27 28.92 -19.83
CA ALA A 158 7.61 30.20 -20.47
C ALA A 158 6.37 31.02 -20.87
N LYS A 159 5.21 30.38 -21.09
CA LYS A 159 3.95 31.02 -21.49
C LYS A 159 2.97 31.24 -20.35
N SER A 160 3.39 31.04 -19.08
CA SER A 160 2.56 31.19 -17.88
C SER A 160 1.35 30.24 -17.78
N ALA A 161 1.39 29.11 -18.48
CA ALA A 161 0.36 28.06 -18.43
C ALA A 161 0.17 27.45 -17.03
N GLU A 162 1.22 27.47 -16.20
CA GLU A 162 1.19 26.97 -14.83
C GLU A 162 0.19 27.72 -13.94
N HIS A 163 -0.08 29.00 -14.23
CA HIS A 163 -1.07 29.78 -13.50
C HIS A 163 -2.50 29.43 -13.87
N GLU A 164 -2.72 28.98 -15.10
CA GLU A 164 -4.03 28.55 -15.60
C GLU A 164 -4.34 27.10 -15.19
N PHE A 165 -3.30 26.27 -15.10
CA PHE A 165 -3.42 24.85 -14.77
C PHE A 165 -2.43 24.43 -13.67
N PRO A 166 -2.76 24.64 -12.39
CA PRO A 166 -1.86 24.34 -11.26
C PRO A 166 -1.56 22.84 -11.09
N PHE A 167 -2.36 21.95 -11.70
CA PHE A 167 -2.11 20.50 -11.65
C PHE A 167 -0.93 20.07 -12.54
N LEU A 168 -0.50 20.90 -13.50
CA LEU A 168 0.65 20.61 -14.38
C LEU A 168 1.93 20.41 -13.57
N GLN A 169 2.13 21.15 -12.48
CA GLN A 169 3.28 20.99 -11.61
C GLN A 169 3.32 19.60 -10.94
N THR A 170 2.16 19.09 -10.51
CA THR A 170 2.05 17.74 -9.93
C THR A 170 2.31 16.67 -10.99
N GLN A 171 1.79 16.85 -12.21
CA GLN A 171 2.03 15.92 -13.30
C GLN A 171 3.49 15.93 -13.75
N TRP A 172 4.13 17.10 -13.79
CA TRP A 172 5.56 17.22 -14.06
C TRP A 172 6.40 16.49 -13.01
N ALA A 173 6.05 16.58 -11.73
CA ALA A 173 6.71 15.82 -10.68
C ALA A 173 6.61 14.29 -10.91
N CYS A 174 5.49 13.80 -11.45
CA CYS A 174 5.35 12.40 -11.86
C CYS A 174 6.26 12.04 -13.04
N ILE A 175 6.42 12.93 -14.02
CA ILE A 175 7.32 12.74 -15.17
C ILE A 175 8.79 12.75 -14.71
N GLN A 176 9.15 13.61 -13.75
CA GLN A 176 10.50 13.69 -13.18
C GLN A 176 10.95 12.39 -12.49
N CYS A 177 10.03 11.56 -12.00
CA CYS A 177 10.36 10.25 -11.43
C CYS A 177 11.04 9.29 -12.43
N PHE A 178 10.93 9.56 -13.73
CA PHE A 178 11.53 8.76 -14.80
C PHE A 178 12.89 9.29 -15.28
N GLN A 179 13.45 10.29 -14.61
CA GLN A 179 14.75 10.83 -14.98
C GLN A 179 15.83 9.72 -14.94
N PRO A 180 16.58 9.51 -16.03
CA PRO A 180 17.70 8.58 -16.02
C PRO A 180 18.80 9.09 -15.09
N VAL A 181 19.32 8.21 -14.23
CA VAL A 181 20.50 8.48 -13.36
C VAL A 181 21.78 8.29 -14.14
#